data_AF-A0A9E1B7P9-F1
#
_entry.id   AF-A0A9E1B7P9-F1
#
_cell.length_a   1.000
_cell.length_b   1.000
_cell.length_c   1.000
_cell.angle_alpha   90.00
_cell.angle_beta   90.00
_cell.angle_gamma   90.00
#
_symmetry.space_group_name_H-M   'P 1'
#
loop_
_entity.id
_entity.type
_entity.pdbx_description
1 polymer ?
#
loop_
_entity_poly.entity_id
_entity_poly.type
_entity_poly.pdbx_seq_one_letter_code
_entity_poly.pdbx_strand_id
1 'polypeptide(L)'
;MKRCDFDEVLKFIKSTFGKYKVPLHEPKFIGNEKKYLLECIDSSFVSSVGKFVDEFESKLAQMVGAKFAVATTNGTSALHICLKLAGV
;
A
#
# COMPACT_ATOMS: atom_id res chain seq x y z
N MET A 1 19.68 -1.35 -32.22
CA MET A 1 18.57 -0.77 -31.42
C MET A 1 18.95 0.66 -31.08
N LYS A 2 18.22 1.68 -31.56
CA LYS A 2 18.52 3.08 -31.19
C LYS A 2 18.33 3.24 -29.68
N ARG A 3 19.32 3.81 -28.98
CA ARG A 3 19.16 4.20 -27.57
C ARG A 3 18.08 5.27 -27.50
N CYS A 4 17.16 5.12 -26.57
CA CYS A 4 16.18 6.15 -26.24
C CYS A 4 16.93 7.38 -25.70
N ASP A 5 16.62 8.56 -26.23
CA ASP A 5 17.17 9.82 -25.74
C ASP A 5 16.43 10.22 -24.45
N PHE A 6 17.17 10.24 -23.33
CA PHE A 6 16.62 10.62 -22.04
C PHE A 6 16.08 12.05 -22.03
N ASP A 7 16.68 12.97 -22.79
CA ASP A 7 16.24 14.37 -22.82
C ASP A 7 14.90 14.52 -23.54
N GLU A 8 14.65 13.72 -24.58
CA GLU A 8 13.39 13.68 -25.28
C GLU A 8 12.26 13.17 -24.37
N VAL A 9 12.51 12.08 -23.63
CA VAL A 9 11.56 11.53 -22.65
C VAL A 9 11.31 12.52 -21.51
N LEU A 10 12.34 13.17 -20.98
CA LEU A 10 12.19 14.16 -19.91
C LEU A 10 11.41 15.39 -20.38
N LYS A 11 11.63 15.87 -21.61
CA LYS A 11 10.84 16.95 -22.21
C LYS A 11 9.37 16.54 -22.36
N PHE A 12 9.11 15.35 -22.86
CA PHE A 12 7.76 14.81 -22.99
C PHE A 12 7.04 14.78 -21.63
N ILE A 13 7.62 14.14 -20.62
CA ILE A 13 7.03 14.05 -19.27
C ILE A 13 6.75 15.45 -18.71
N LYS A 14 7.70 16.38 -18.78
CA LYS A 14 7.51 17.75 -18.27
C LYS A 14 6.40 18.51 -19.01
N SER A 15 6.29 18.30 -20.32
CA SER A 15 5.23 18.91 -21.14
C SER A 15 3.83 18.39 -20.77
N THR A 16 3.71 17.11 -20.41
CA THR A 16 2.44 16.48 -20.04
C THR A 16 1.98 16.90 -18.64
N PHE A 17 2.88 16.86 -17.66
CA PHE A 17 2.49 17.04 -16.26
C PHE A 17 2.60 18.48 -15.75
N GLY A 18 3.29 19.37 -16.47
CA GLY A 18 3.38 20.81 -16.15
C GLY A 18 4.04 21.14 -14.81
N LYS A 19 4.58 20.15 -14.10
CA LYS A 19 5.16 20.29 -12.75
C LYS A 19 6.67 20.06 -12.79
N TYR A 20 7.40 20.85 -12.00
CA TYR A 20 8.85 20.71 -11.83
C TYR A 20 9.27 19.40 -11.13
N LYS A 21 8.40 18.87 -10.26
CA LYS A 21 8.54 17.54 -9.65
C LYS A 21 7.27 16.73 -9.90
N VAL A 22 7.42 15.61 -10.58
CA VAL A 22 6.34 14.65 -10.85
C VAL A 22 6.54 13.46 -9.91
N PRO A 23 5.77 13.32 -8.82
CA PRO A 23 5.87 12.17 -7.95
C PRO A 23 5.33 10.93 -8.67
N LEU A 24 6.03 9.80 -8.56
CA LEU A 24 5.59 8.54 -9.19
C LEU A 24 4.46 7.88 -8.40
N HIS A 25 4.62 7.79 -7.07
CA HIS A 25 3.70 7.10 -6.16
C HIS A 25 3.65 7.84 -4.83
N GLU A 26 2.91 8.95 -4.80
CA GLU A 26 2.68 9.69 -3.56
C GLU A 26 1.47 9.11 -2.80
N PRO A 27 1.58 8.91 -1.47
CA PRO A 27 0.43 8.55 -0.65
C PRO A 27 -0.66 9.63 -0.74
N LYS A 28 -1.92 9.19 -0.83
CA LYS A 28 -3.10 10.05 -0.77
C LYS A 28 -3.93 9.64 0.44
N PHE A 29 -4.25 10.61 1.29
CA PHE A 29 -5.13 10.45 2.44
C PHE A 29 -6.39 11.29 2.20
N ILE A 30 -7.27 10.81 1.34
CA ILE A 30 -8.43 11.56 0.83
C ILE A 30 -9.77 11.05 1.38
N GLY A 31 -9.76 9.92 2.06
CA GLY A 31 -10.93 9.28 2.64
C GLY A 31 -10.92 9.34 4.17
N ASN A 32 -11.25 8.20 4.79
CA ASN A 32 -11.39 8.08 6.24
C ASN A 32 -10.08 7.77 6.97
N GLU A 33 -8.92 7.81 6.30
CA GLU A 33 -7.65 7.35 6.87
C GLU A 33 -7.31 8.11 8.16
N LYS A 34 -7.48 9.43 8.16
CA LYS A 34 -7.29 10.27 9.36
C LYS A 34 -8.28 9.93 10.47
N LYS A 35 -9.55 9.69 10.12
CA LYS A 35 -10.60 9.37 11.08
C LYS A 35 -10.30 8.05 11.78
N TYR A 36 -9.99 7.00 11.02
CA TYR A 36 -9.69 5.68 11.59
C TYR A 36 -8.42 5.70 12.44
N LEU A 37 -7.39 6.45 12.03
CA LEU A 37 -6.19 6.63 12.85
C LEU A 37 -6.50 7.28 14.20
N LEU A 38 -7.33 8.33 14.23
CA LEU A 38 -7.73 8.97 15.48
C LEU A 38 -8.54 8.01 16.37
N GLU A 39 -9.44 7.22 15.78
CA GLU A 39 -10.18 6.20 16.52
C GLU A 39 -9.27 5.11 17.14
N CYS A 40 -8.15 4.73 16.49
CA CYS A 40 -7.15 3.84 17.10
C CYS A 40 -6.52 4.46 18.34
N ILE A 41 -6.18 5.76 18.28
CA ILE A 41 -5.57 6.49 19.39
C ILE A 41 -6.56 6.60 20.55
N ASP A 42 -7.79 7.03 20.27
CA ASP A 42 -8.85 7.21 21.27
C ASP A 42 -9.20 5.89 21.98
N SER A 43 -9.20 4.78 21.23
CA SER A 43 -9.48 3.44 21.79
C SER A 43 -8.27 2.76 22.44
N SER A 44 -7.07 3.36 22.37
CA SER A 44 -5.80 2.77 22.82
C SER A 44 -5.39 1.46 22.13
N PHE A 45 -6.10 1.02 21.09
CA PHE A 45 -5.70 -0.11 20.24
C PHE A 45 -4.76 0.37 19.12
N VAL A 46 -3.53 0.68 19.52
CA VAL A 46 -2.48 1.24 18.64
C VAL A 46 -1.39 0.23 18.25
N SER A 47 -1.56 -1.04 18.64
CA SER A 47 -0.60 -2.11 18.38
C SER A 47 -1.09 -3.04 17.25
N SER A 48 -0.55 -4.26 17.17
CA SER A 48 -0.86 -5.26 16.14
C SER A 48 -2.23 -5.94 16.29
N VAL A 49 -3.08 -5.46 17.20
CA VAL A 49 -4.42 -6.01 17.46
C VAL A 49 -5.40 -4.86 17.59
N GLY A 50 -6.59 -5.01 17.02
CA GLY A 50 -7.68 -4.06 17.13
C GLY A 50 -8.68 -4.19 15.98
N LYS A 51 -9.86 -3.57 16.14
CA LYS A 51 -11.00 -3.69 15.20
C LYS A 51 -10.64 -3.45 13.74
N PHE A 52 -9.71 -2.53 13.48
CA PHE A 52 -9.33 -2.16 12.11
C PHE A 52 -8.44 -3.21 11.44
N VAL A 53 -7.75 -4.05 12.21
CA VAL A 53 -7.01 -5.21 11.67
C VAL A 53 -8.00 -6.25 11.19
N ASP A 54 -8.96 -6.63 12.04
CA ASP A 54 -10.00 -7.62 11.72
C ASP A 54 -10.86 -7.19 10.51
N GLU A 55 -11.27 -5.91 10.49
CA GLU A 55 -12.02 -5.35 9.38
C GLU A 55 -11.20 -5.32 8.08
N PHE A 56 -9.91 -4.97 8.15
CA PHE A 56 -9.05 -4.93 6.97
C PHE A 56 -8.87 -6.33 6.37
N GLU A 57 -8.60 -7.34 7.20
CA GLU A 57 -8.47 -8.73 6.75
C GLU A 57 -9.77 -9.23 6.10
N SER A 58 -10.91 -9.00 6.75
CA SER A 58 -12.22 -9.40 6.23
C SER A 58 -12.55 -8.73 4.88
N LYS A 59 -12.40 -7.40 4.80
CA LYS A 59 -12.66 -6.62 3.58
C LYS A 59 -11.70 -7.00 2.46
N LEU A 60 -10.42 -7.22 2.76
CA LEU A 60 -9.43 -7.59 1.77
C LEU A 60 -9.71 -8.99 1.20
N ALA A 61 -10.00 -9.97 2.07
CA ALA A 61 -10.37 -11.32 1.65
C ALA A 61 -11.58 -11.30 0.71
N GLN A 62 -12.62 -10.53 1.05
CA GLN A 62 -13.80 -10.34 0.20
C GLN A 62 -13.45 -9.68 -1.13
N MET A 63 -12.65 -8.61 -1.12
CA MET A 63 -12.27 -7.86 -2.31
C MET A 63 -11.50 -8.71 -3.34
N VAL A 64 -10.59 -9.57 -2.88
CA VAL A 64 -9.75 -10.39 -3.76
C VAL A 64 -10.33 -11.77 -4.05
N GLY A 65 -11.48 -12.12 -3.46
CA GLY A 65 -12.11 -13.44 -3.59
C GLY A 65 -11.35 -14.57 -2.88
N ALA A 66 -10.55 -14.25 -1.87
CA ALA A 66 -9.85 -15.23 -1.05
C ALA A 66 -10.72 -15.71 0.12
N LYS A 67 -10.49 -16.94 0.58
CA LYS A 67 -11.18 -17.47 1.77
C LYS A 67 -10.74 -16.76 3.05
N PHE A 68 -9.47 -16.36 3.13
CA PHE A 68 -8.85 -15.71 4.29
C PHE A 68 -7.82 -14.69 3.82
N ALA A 69 -7.57 -13.67 4.64
CA ALA A 69 -6.45 -12.75 4.52
C ALA A 69 -5.80 -12.57 5.90
N VAL A 70 -4.49 -12.33 5.92
CA VAL A 70 -3.72 -12.08 7.16
C VAL A 70 -2.91 -10.80 6.98
N ALA A 71 -3.13 -9.83 7.86
CA ALA A 71 -2.40 -8.58 7.89
C ALA A 71 -0.98 -8.81 8.43
N THR A 72 0.00 -8.22 7.76
CA THR A 72 1.40 -8.27 8.16
C THR A 72 2.01 -6.87 8.11
N THR A 73 3.20 -6.70 8.68
CA THR A 73 3.85 -5.38 8.74
C THR A 73 4.33 -4.87 7.37
N ASN A 74 4.54 -5.75 6.40
CA ASN A 74 4.87 -5.43 5.00
C ASN A 74 4.84 -6.70 4.13
N GLY A 75 4.96 -6.53 2.80
CA GLY A 75 4.96 -7.63 1.84
C GLY A 75 6.12 -8.62 1.97
N THR A 76 7.30 -8.18 2.41
CA THR A 76 8.46 -9.08 2.61
C THR A 76 8.21 -10.05 3.76
N SER A 77 7.67 -9.55 4.88
CA SER A 77 7.26 -10.38 6.02
C SER A 77 6.18 -11.39 5.61
N ALA A 78 5.20 -10.97 4.80
CA ALA A 78 4.16 -11.86 4.27
C ALA A 78 4.78 -13.02 3.47
N LEU A 79 5.65 -12.71 2.50
CA LEU A 79 6.31 -13.73 1.69
C LEU A 79 7.18 -14.68 2.52
N HIS A 80 7.94 -14.14 3.46
CA HIS A 80 8.78 -14.95 4.35
C HIS A 80 7.95 -15.96 5.16
N ILE A 81 6.82 -15.53 5.74
CA ILE A 81 5.92 -16.43 6.47
C ILE A 81 5.29 -17.47 5.53
N CYS A 82 4.86 -17.06 4.33
CA CYS A 82 4.32 -18.00 3.33
C CYS A 82 5.32 -19.09 2.97
N LEU A 83 6.59 -18.74 2.74
CA LEU A 83 7.65 -19.70 2.42
C LEU A 83 7.92 -20.66 3.59
N LYS A 84 8.00 -20.13 4.82
CA LYS A 84 8.13 -20.95 6.02
C LYS A 84 6.98 -21.94 6.19
N LEU A 85 5.74 -21.52 5.96
CA LEU A 85 4.56 -22.38 6.03
C LEU A 85 4.53 -23.42 4.90
N ALA A 86 5.13 -23.11 3.75
CA ALA A 86 5.31 -24.04 2.65
C ALA A 86 6.49 -25.03 2.85
N GLY A 87 7.27 -24.88 3.93
CA GLY A 87 8.41 -25.76 4.25
C GLY A 87 9.70 -25.47 3.48
N VAL A 88 9.84 -24.26 2.94
CA VAL A 88 11.07 -23.74 2.29
C VAL A 88 11.94 -23.04 3.31
#